data_AF-A0A084VWC2-F1
#
_entry.id   AF-A0A084VWC2-F1
#
_cell.length_a   1.000
_cell.length_b   1.000
_cell.length_c   1.000
_cell.angle_alpha   90.00
_cell.angle_beta   90.00
_cell.angle_gamma   90.00
#
_symmetry.space_group_name_H-M   'P 1'
#
loop_
_entity.id
_entity.type
_entity.pdbx_description
1 polymer ?
#
loop_
_entity_poly.entity_id
_entity_poly.type
_entity_poly.pdbx_seq_one_letter_code
_entity_poly.pdbx_strand_id
1 'polypeptide(L)'
;MGSPAKLQDLPPKGGYQNIPFARVPAKTYFKGWQMIAGYAGISTVGLFLYWLNVKENHRNEIEMRSARNVIYPLLLAERDREYLKQLRRNRDEEAELMKNVEGWEVGTWYGEPVFKTLPKDKLIEPTFQEFYVHTDYKHMANRADVKLMN
;
A
#
# COMPACT_ATOMS: atom_id res chain seq x y z
N MET A 1 -51.53 12.28 94.40
CA MET A 1 -51.55 12.21 92.92
C MET A 1 -50.14 12.56 92.44
N GLY A 2 -49.33 11.57 92.08
CA GLY A 2 -47.97 11.78 91.57
C GLY A 2 -47.98 11.72 90.04
N SER A 3 -47.37 12.72 89.39
CA SER A 3 -47.36 12.94 87.94
C SER A 3 -46.82 11.72 87.16
N PRO A 4 -47.38 11.34 85.99
CA PRO A 4 -46.90 10.20 85.23
C PRO A 4 -45.48 10.45 84.72
N ALA A 5 -44.56 9.56 85.06
CA ALA A 5 -43.17 9.60 84.62
C ALA A 5 -43.09 9.55 83.08
N LYS A 6 -42.38 10.49 82.46
CA LYS A 6 -42.17 10.51 81.01
C LYS A 6 -41.37 9.28 80.61
N LEU A 7 -41.87 8.51 79.64
CA LEU A 7 -41.15 7.39 79.06
C LEU A 7 -39.93 7.94 78.33
N GLN A 8 -38.75 7.74 78.92
CA GLN A 8 -37.49 8.13 78.31
C GLN A 8 -37.08 7.09 77.27
N ASP A 9 -36.75 7.54 76.06
CA ASP A 9 -36.23 6.65 75.04
C ASP A 9 -34.82 6.19 75.44
N LEU A 10 -34.67 4.88 75.61
CA LEU A 10 -33.47 4.25 76.14
C LEU A 10 -33.04 3.16 75.16
N PRO A 11 -31.72 2.91 75.03
CA PRO A 11 -31.26 1.77 74.25
C PRO A 11 -31.90 0.48 74.81
N PRO A 12 -32.18 -0.51 73.95
CA PRO A 12 -32.73 -1.78 74.41
C PRO A 12 -31.79 -2.40 75.46
N LYS A 13 -32.34 -3.17 76.40
CA LYS A 13 -31.60 -3.73 77.56
C LYS A 13 -30.37 -4.59 77.18
N GLY A 14 -30.19 -4.94 75.90
CA GLY A 14 -29.02 -5.66 75.36
C GLY A 14 -28.10 -4.82 74.45
N GLY A 15 -28.30 -3.50 74.36
CA GLY A 15 -27.54 -2.63 73.47
C GLY A 15 -27.94 -2.72 71.99
N TYR A 16 -27.43 -1.80 71.17
CA TYR A 16 -27.61 -1.84 69.72
C TYR A 16 -26.71 -2.90 69.09
N GLN A 17 -27.04 -3.35 67.88
CA GLN A 17 -26.17 -4.23 67.11
C GLN A 17 -24.81 -3.59 66.87
N ASN A 18 -23.75 -4.40 66.90
CA ASN A 18 -22.41 -3.94 66.58
C ASN A 18 -22.38 -3.46 65.13
N ILE A 19 -22.12 -2.16 64.95
CA ILE A 19 -21.95 -1.56 63.63
C ILE A 19 -20.53 -1.90 63.15
N PRO A 20 -20.36 -2.67 62.06
CA PRO A 20 -19.04 -2.93 61.52
C PRO A 20 -18.49 -1.63 60.94
N PHE A 21 -17.56 -1.01 61.66
CA PHE A 21 -16.89 0.22 61.23
C PHE A 21 -15.63 -0.05 60.38
N ALA A 22 -15.14 -1.30 60.38
CA ALA A 22 -13.97 -1.70 59.61
C ALA A 22 -14.29 -1.83 58.12
N ARG A 23 -13.37 -1.40 57.27
CA ARG A 23 -13.49 -1.54 55.81
C ARG A 23 -13.41 -3.02 55.42
N VAL A 24 -14.42 -3.52 54.71
CA VAL A 24 -14.37 -4.82 54.04
C VAL A 24 -13.79 -4.62 52.63
N PRO A 25 -12.59 -5.15 52.32
CA PRO A 25 -12.03 -5.04 50.98
C PRO A 25 -12.85 -5.88 50.00
N ALA A 26 -12.93 -5.41 48.75
CA ALA A 26 -13.63 -6.13 47.69
C ALA A 26 -12.92 -7.46 47.38
N LYS A 27 -13.70 -8.50 47.06
CA LYS A 27 -13.17 -9.81 46.68
C LYS A 27 -12.54 -9.73 45.29
N THR A 28 -11.26 -10.11 45.17
CA THR A 28 -10.57 -10.20 43.89
C THR A 28 -10.78 -11.58 43.28
N TYR A 29 -11.16 -11.61 42.00
CA TYR A 29 -11.46 -12.86 41.29
C TYR A 29 -10.22 -13.51 40.65
N PHE A 30 -9.23 -12.71 40.28
CA PHE A 30 -8.02 -13.18 39.60
C PHE A 30 -6.76 -12.66 40.30
N LYS A 31 -5.78 -13.55 40.44
CA LYS A 31 -4.43 -13.19 40.90
C LYS A 31 -3.62 -12.65 39.72
N GLY A 32 -2.64 -11.79 39.98
CA GLY A 32 -1.81 -11.16 38.93
C GLY A 32 -1.18 -12.16 37.94
N TRP A 33 -0.66 -13.30 38.44
CA TRP A 33 -0.13 -14.36 37.59
C TRP A 33 -1.17 -14.98 36.65
N GLN A 34 -2.41 -15.15 37.10
CA GLN A 34 -3.49 -15.70 36.26
C GLN A 34 -3.83 -14.76 35.11
N MET A 35 -3.78 -13.45 35.34
CA MET A 35 -3.98 -12.44 34.29
C MET A 35 -2.85 -12.48 33.26
N ILE A 36 -1.59 -12.60 33.71
CA ILE A 36 -0.42 -12.72 32.83
C ILE A 36 -0.50 -14.00 32.00
N ALA A 37 -0.85 -15.13 32.62
CA ALA A 37 -1.03 -16.40 31.92
C ALA A 37 -2.16 -16.34 30.89
N GLY A 38 -3.29 -15.71 31.23
CA GLY A 38 -4.40 -15.49 30.29
C GLY A 38 -3.99 -14.62 29.11
N TYR A 39 -3.26 -13.53 29.35
CA TYR A 39 -2.73 -12.66 28.31
C TYR A 39 -1.76 -13.41 27.38
N ALA A 40 -0.84 -14.17 27.95
CA ALA A 40 0.11 -14.98 27.18
C ALA A 40 -0.63 -16.02 26.32
N GLY A 41 -1.60 -16.72 26.88
CA GLY A 41 -2.41 -17.71 26.15
C GLY A 41 -3.16 -17.10 24.97
N ILE A 42 -3.84 -15.97 25.17
CA ILE A 42 -4.54 -15.25 24.09
C ILE A 42 -3.55 -14.79 23.02
N SER A 43 -2.41 -14.24 23.44
CA SER A 43 -1.37 -13.75 22.52
C SER A 43 -0.78 -14.87 21.67
N THR A 44 -0.47 -16.04 22.26
CA THR A 44 0.06 -17.20 21.53
C THR A 44 -0.94 -17.70 20.49
N VAL A 45 -2.23 -17.79 20.83
CA VAL A 45 -3.28 -18.18 19.88
C VAL A 45 -3.42 -17.14 18.77
N GLY A 46 -3.40 -15.85 19.11
CA GLY A 46 -3.45 -14.76 18.14
C GLY A 46 -2.30 -14.81 17.12
N LEU A 47 -1.07 -15.02 17.61
CA LEU A 47 0.12 -15.17 16.74
C LEU A 47 0.04 -16.41 15.85
N PHE A 48 -0.49 -17.53 16.35
CA PHE A 48 -0.69 -18.72 15.56
C PHE A 48 -1.69 -18.50 14.41
N LEU A 49 -2.84 -17.88 14.69
CA LEU A 49 -3.82 -17.54 13.67
C LEU A 49 -3.26 -16.52 12.66
N TYR A 50 -2.50 -15.53 13.13
CA TYR A 50 -1.81 -14.58 12.26
C TYR A 50 -0.84 -15.30 11.31
N TRP A 51 -0.03 -16.24 11.82
CA TRP A 51 0.89 -17.02 11.00
C TRP A 51 0.18 -17.82 9.90
N LEU A 52 -0.98 -18.42 10.20
CA LEU A 52 -1.79 -19.10 9.19
C LEU A 52 -2.26 -18.14 8.08
N ASN A 53 -2.69 -16.92 8.45
CA ASN A 53 -3.10 -15.90 7.49
C ASN A 53 -1.94 -15.42 6.62
N VAL A 54 -0.75 -15.20 7.21
CA VAL A 54 0.45 -14.82 6.45
C VAL A 54 0.81 -15.89 5.44
N LYS A 55 0.74 -17.17 5.83
CA LYS A 55 0.99 -18.29 4.92
C LYS A 55 0.01 -18.30 3.75
N GLU A 56 -1.27 -18.03 3.99
CA GLU A 56 -2.27 -17.99 2.92
C GLU A 56 -2.10 -16.78 2.01
N ASN A 57 -1.87 -15.59 2.57
CA ASN A 57 -1.60 -14.40 1.78
C ASN A 57 -0.37 -14.57 0.89
N HIS A 58 0.68 -15.20 1.40
CA HIS A 58 1.87 -15.51 0.63
C HIS A 58 1.58 -16.45 -0.56
N ARG A 59 0.72 -17.46 -0.37
CA ARG A 59 0.28 -18.35 -1.46
C ARG A 59 -0.48 -17.57 -2.54
N ASN A 60 -1.39 -16.69 -2.13
CA ASN A 60 -2.16 -15.84 -3.06
C ASN A 60 -1.25 -14.88 -3.84
N GLU A 61 -0.25 -14.28 -3.19
CA GLU A 61 0.75 -13.43 -3.86
C GLU A 61 1.57 -14.21 -4.89
N ILE A 62 1.98 -15.43 -4.56
CA ILE A 62 2.71 -16.32 -5.49
C ILE A 62 1.83 -16.66 -6.69
N GLU A 63 0.56 -16.98 -6.46
CA GLU A 63 -0.40 -17.28 -7.53
C GLU A 63 -0.58 -16.08 -8.46
N MET A 64 -0.84 -14.89 -7.89
CA MET A 64 -1.00 -13.65 -8.66
C MET A 64 0.27 -13.27 -9.44
N ARG A 65 1.45 -13.43 -8.83
CA ARG A 65 2.74 -13.18 -9.50
C ARG A 65 2.95 -14.17 -10.65
N SER A 66 2.63 -15.44 -10.44
CA SER A 66 2.71 -16.47 -11.47
C SER A 66 1.77 -16.15 -12.64
N ALA A 67 0.51 -15.79 -12.35
CA ALA A 67 -0.45 -15.37 -13.37
C ALA A 67 0.05 -14.17 -14.18
N ARG A 68 0.62 -13.16 -13.50
CA ARG A 68 1.22 -12.00 -14.16
C ARG A 68 2.39 -12.38 -15.05
N ASN A 69 3.28 -13.26 -14.58
CA ASN A 69 4.44 -13.71 -15.35
C ASN A 69 4.05 -14.44 -16.64
N VAL A 70 2.95 -15.19 -16.63
CA VAL A 70 2.42 -15.88 -17.82
C VAL A 70 1.93 -14.88 -18.86
N ILE A 71 1.26 -13.81 -18.45
CA ILE A 71 0.68 -12.80 -19.35
C ILE A 71 1.73 -11.76 -19.80
N TYR A 72 2.73 -11.50 -18.97
CA TYR A 72 3.78 -10.50 -19.21
C TYR A 72 4.44 -10.57 -20.60
N PRO A 73 4.89 -11.74 -21.13
CA PRO A 73 5.52 -11.78 -22.45
C PRO A 73 4.57 -11.37 -23.58
N LEU A 74 3.26 -11.65 -23.46
CA LEU A 74 2.27 -11.24 -24.45
C LEU A 74 2.08 -9.71 -24.43
N LEU A 75 1.92 -9.13 -23.24
CA LEU A 75 1.81 -7.67 -23.09
C LEU A 75 3.08 -6.94 -23.54
N LEU A 76 4.24 -7.52 -23.26
CA LEU A 76 5.52 -6.99 -23.70
C LEU A 76 5.63 -7.01 -25.24
N ALA A 77 5.23 -8.11 -25.88
CA ALA A 77 5.21 -8.20 -27.33
C ALA A 77 4.23 -7.20 -27.97
N GLU A 78 3.05 -7.01 -27.39
CA GLU A 78 2.08 -6.00 -27.85
C GLU A 78 2.64 -4.58 -27.73
N ARG A 79 3.23 -4.24 -26.57
CA ARG A 79 3.90 -2.96 -26.33
C ARG A 79 5.01 -2.73 -27.33
N ASP A 80 5.89 -3.70 -27.53
CA ASP A 80 7.05 -3.57 -28.41
C ASP A 80 6.62 -3.38 -29.87
N ARG A 81 5.55 -4.05 -30.31
CA ARG A 81 4.96 -3.84 -31.64
C ARG A 81 4.44 -2.41 -31.80
N GLU A 82 3.65 -1.92 -30.86
CA GLU A 82 3.12 -0.55 -30.92
C GLU A 82 4.22 0.50 -30.85
N TYR A 83 5.24 0.25 -30.03
CA TYR A 83 6.42 1.10 -29.92
C TYR A 83 7.16 1.21 -31.27
N LEU A 84 7.49 0.08 -31.91
CA LEU A 84 8.17 0.09 -33.22
C LEU A 84 7.31 0.75 -34.32
N LYS A 85 5.99 0.54 -34.30
CA LYS A 85 5.08 1.22 -35.23
C LYS A 85 5.12 2.73 -35.03
N GLN A 86 5.17 3.22 -33.80
CA GLN A 86 5.25 4.65 -33.54
C GLN A 86 6.61 5.22 -33.98
N LEU A 87 7.72 4.53 -33.71
CA LEU A 87 9.04 4.94 -34.22
C LEU A 87 9.05 5.04 -35.75
N ARG A 88 8.37 4.10 -36.42
CA ARG A 88 8.25 4.12 -37.88
C ARG A 88 7.47 5.33 -38.36
N ARG A 89 6.35 5.67 -37.72
CA ARG A 89 5.57 6.88 -38.03
C ARG A 89 6.41 8.14 -37.89
N ASN A 90 7.09 8.32 -36.75
CA ASN A 90 7.93 9.50 -36.51
C ASN A 90 9.04 9.62 -37.58
N ARG A 91 9.62 8.48 -38.01
CA ARG A 91 10.65 8.46 -39.06
C ARG A 91 10.09 8.79 -40.45
N ASP A 92 8.90 8.30 -40.77
CA ASP A 92 8.23 8.60 -42.04
C ASP A 92 7.81 10.08 -42.09
N GLU A 93 7.34 10.64 -40.96
CA GLU A 93 7.03 12.07 -40.82
C GLU A 93 8.29 12.96 -40.90
N GLU A 94 9.40 12.54 -40.28
CA GLU A 94 10.71 13.22 -40.42
C GLU A 94 11.14 13.28 -41.90
N ALA A 95 11.02 12.17 -42.63
CA ALA A 95 11.37 12.09 -44.04
C ALA A 95 10.53 13.04 -44.90
N GLU A 96 9.22 13.14 -44.63
CA GLU A 96 8.34 14.05 -45.35
C GLU A 96 8.61 15.52 -45.02
N LEU A 97 8.83 15.83 -43.73
CA LEU A 97 9.07 17.19 -43.24
C LEU A 97 10.42 17.74 -43.73
N MET A 98 11.46 16.92 -43.74
CA MET A 98 12.84 17.34 -44.01
C MET A 98 13.29 17.15 -45.48
N LYS A 99 12.39 16.70 -46.37
CA LYS A 99 12.71 16.41 -47.79
C LYS A 99 13.36 17.57 -48.57
N ASN A 100 13.12 18.81 -48.16
CA ASN A 100 13.60 20.01 -48.84
C ASN A 100 14.83 20.63 -48.17
N VAL A 101 15.39 20.00 -47.14
CA VAL A 101 16.56 20.52 -46.42
C VAL A 101 17.83 19.90 -46.99
N GLU A 102 18.72 20.74 -47.52
CA GLU A 102 19.99 20.28 -48.12
C GLU A 102 20.87 19.57 -47.08
N GLY A 103 21.37 18.39 -47.42
CA GLY A 103 22.25 17.60 -46.56
C GLY A 103 21.55 16.88 -45.39
N TRP A 104 20.22 16.94 -45.28
CA TRP A 104 19.51 16.18 -44.25
C TRP A 104 19.39 14.70 -44.62
N GLU A 105 19.88 13.84 -43.75
CA GLU A 105 19.73 12.39 -43.84
C GLU A 105 18.85 11.90 -42.69
N VAL A 106 17.76 11.21 -43.03
CA VAL A 106 16.74 10.79 -42.05
C VAL A 106 17.32 9.87 -40.98
N GLY A 107 17.11 10.22 -39.72
CA GLY A 107 17.60 9.47 -38.56
C GLY A 107 19.09 9.67 -38.27
N THR A 108 19.76 10.64 -38.89
CA THR A 108 21.10 11.09 -38.53
C THR A 108 21.09 12.61 -38.35
N TRP A 109 22.15 13.15 -37.76
CA TRP A 109 22.39 14.58 -37.72
C TRP A 109 23.22 14.98 -38.94
N TYR A 110 22.58 15.37 -40.04
CA TYR A 110 23.24 15.73 -41.31
C TYR A 110 24.28 14.69 -41.77
N GLY A 111 23.94 13.41 -41.70
CA GLY A 111 24.83 12.29 -42.06
C GLY A 111 25.71 11.76 -40.93
N GLU A 112 25.83 12.49 -39.81
CA GLU A 112 26.53 11.98 -38.62
C GLU A 112 25.59 11.26 -37.65
N PRO A 113 25.96 10.08 -37.12
CA PRO A 113 25.19 9.46 -36.05
C PRO A 113 25.25 10.32 -34.79
N VAL A 114 24.08 10.56 -34.17
CA VAL A 114 23.96 11.35 -32.92
C VAL A 114 24.82 10.74 -31.80
N PHE A 115 24.83 9.42 -31.70
CA PHE A 115 25.63 8.70 -30.71
C PHE A 115 26.87 8.07 -31.35
N LYS A 116 28.04 8.60 -31.01
CA LYS A 116 29.32 8.20 -31.63
C LYS A 116 29.95 6.95 -31.01
N THR A 117 29.64 6.66 -29.74
CA THR A 117 30.25 5.57 -28.95
C THR A 117 29.47 4.27 -28.96
N LEU A 118 28.21 4.31 -29.42
CA LEU A 118 27.33 3.15 -29.43
C LEU A 118 27.49 2.36 -30.73
N PRO A 119 27.33 1.02 -30.69
CA PRO A 119 27.32 0.21 -31.89
C PRO A 119 26.13 0.57 -32.78
N LYS A 120 26.32 0.56 -34.10
CA LYS A 120 25.31 0.99 -35.09
C LYS A 120 24.04 0.14 -35.06
N ASP A 121 24.15 -1.13 -34.65
CA ASP A 121 23.03 -2.08 -34.65
C ASP A 121 22.16 -1.99 -33.39
N LYS A 122 22.54 -1.14 -32.42
CA LYS A 122 21.77 -0.98 -31.18
C LYS A 122 20.64 0.03 -31.41
N LEU A 123 19.41 -0.41 -31.15
CA LEU A 123 18.27 0.48 -31.08
C LEU A 123 18.46 1.45 -29.91
N ILE A 124 18.50 2.74 -30.22
CA ILE A 124 18.48 3.80 -29.22
C ILE A 124 17.04 4.08 -28.88
N GLU A 125 16.71 3.99 -27.59
CA GLU A 125 15.39 4.37 -27.10
C GLU A 125 15.28 5.89 -27.12
N PRO A 126 14.27 6.47 -27.81
CA PRO A 126 14.08 7.89 -27.84
C PRO A 126 13.58 8.38 -26.49
N THR A 127 13.79 9.66 -26.23
CA THR A 127 13.21 10.27 -25.04
C THR A 127 11.68 10.29 -25.14
N PHE A 128 11.00 10.43 -23.99
CA PHE A 128 9.54 10.53 -23.95
C PHE A 128 9.01 11.66 -24.86
N GLN A 129 9.73 12.77 -24.95
CA GLN A 129 9.37 13.90 -25.80
C GLN A 129 9.54 13.56 -27.29
N GLU A 130 10.65 12.90 -27.66
CA GLU A 130 10.90 12.43 -29.04
C GLU A 130 9.86 11.40 -29.49
N PHE A 131 9.42 10.51 -28.59
CA PHE A 131 8.39 9.53 -28.90
C PHE A 131 7.03 10.18 -29.21
N TYR A 132 6.69 11.24 -28.47
CA TYR A 132 5.40 11.97 -28.58
C TYR A 132 5.49 13.31 -29.33
N VAL A 133 6.54 13.52 -30.14
CA VAL A 133 6.86 14.83 -30.75
C VAL A 133 5.74 15.41 -31.63
N HIS A 134 4.94 14.54 -32.26
CA HIS A 134 3.85 14.93 -33.15
C HIS A 134 2.49 15.08 -32.43
N THR A 135 2.47 14.96 -31.10
CA THR A 135 1.23 15.08 -30.31
C THR A 135 1.15 16.43 -29.62
N ASP A 136 -0.07 16.91 -29.40
CA ASP A 136 -0.29 18.11 -28.58
C ASP A 136 0.16 17.89 -27.13
N TYR A 137 0.63 18.96 -26.49
CA TYR A 137 1.16 18.94 -25.14
C TYR A 137 0.19 18.32 -24.14
N LYS A 138 -1.12 18.62 -24.27
CA LYS A 138 -2.16 18.08 -23.38
C LYS A 138 -2.21 16.55 -23.44
N HIS A 139 -2.11 15.98 -24.63
CA HIS A 139 -2.14 14.53 -24.82
C HIS A 139 -0.86 13.88 -24.32
N MET A 140 0.30 14.50 -24.56
CA MET A 140 1.58 14.05 -24.03
C MET A 140 1.59 14.07 -22.49
N ALA A 141 1.12 15.15 -21.86
CA ALA A 141 1.08 15.30 -20.40
C ALA A 141 0.22 14.21 -19.73
N ASN A 142 -0.97 13.92 -20.29
CA ASN A 142 -1.83 12.84 -19.80
C ASN A 142 -1.15 11.46 -19.84
N ARG A 143 -0.23 11.22 -20.79
CA ARG A 143 0.53 9.97 -20.89
C ARG A 143 1.71 9.92 -19.92
N ALA A 144 2.29 11.07 -19.57
CA ALA A 144 3.38 11.18 -18.59
C ALA A 144 2.88 10.88 -17.16
N ASP A 145 1.64 11.32 -16.85
CA ASP A 145 1.05 11.26 -15.52
C ASP A 145 0.66 9.83 -15.07
N VAL A 146 0.65 8.86 -15.99
CA VAL A 146 0.35 7.44 -15.68
C VAL A 146 1.35 6.84 -14.68
N LYS A 147 2.52 7.47 -14.48
CA LYS A 147 3.56 7.04 -13.54
C LYS A 147 3.49 7.69 -12.15
N LEU A 148 2.62 8.68 -11.93
CA LEU A 148 2.50 9.44 -10.67
C LEU A 148 1.25 9.12 -9.84
N MET A 149 0.33 8.30 -10.37
CA MET A 149 -0.78 7.73 -9.59
C MET A 149 -0.45 6.31 -9.12
N ASN A 150 0.44 6.24 -8.13
CA ASN A 150 0.52 5.20 -7.09
C ASN A 150 1.34 5.75 -5.93
#